data_AF-A0A067D681-F1
#
_entry.id   AF-A0A067D681-F1
#
_cell.length_a   1.000
_cell.length_b   1.000
_cell.length_c   1.000
_cell.angle_alpha   90.00
_cell.angle_beta   90.00
_cell.angle_gamma   90.00
#
_symmetry.space_group_name_H-M   'P 1'
#
loop_
_entity.id
_entity.type
_entity.pdbx_description
1 polymer ?
#
loop_
_entity_poly.entity_id
_entity_poly.type
_entity_poly.pdbx_seq_one_letter_code
_entity_poly.pdbx_strand_id
1 'polypeptide(L)'
;MKELLGLKHLNVLSWSFGSSLAVQKFLKYPKLVSITQFVLVYHCKSAPFNLLHLAYMENLQELDLEDINLEEMKIDSTEEVKKLFQSGFRSLDRVVISSCKKMKDLTWLVFVQILKQLRIVFCTEMEEIISVDKLRDISEIIGSEHNFFAQLESLTIKWGRNLKSVYPNPLPLPKLKKIQVRGCPQLKKLPVNSSSVKERRVVIEGEKEWWEELQWEDQATQNAFSSGVVLGDDFH
;
A
#
# COMPACT_ATOMS: atom_id res chain seq x y z
N MET A 1 6.95 -14.22 -24.86
CA MET A 1 8.09 -14.03 -23.92
C MET A 1 9.44 -14.29 -24.57
N LYS A 2 9.71 -15.46 -25.18
CA LYS A 2 11.01 -15.74 -25.81
C LYS A 2 11.42 -14.72 -26.88
N GLU A 3 10.48 -14.26 -27.69
CA GLU A 3 10.72 -13.23 -28.72
C GLU A 3 11.19 -11.89 -28.13
N LEU A 4 10.70 -11.53 -26.94
CA LEU A 4 11.09 -10.28 -26.27
C LEU A 4 12.54 -10.29 -25.81
N LEU A 5 13.13 -11.47 -25.60
CA LEU A 5 14.56 -11.60 -25.28
C LEU A 5 15.47 -11.20 -26.45
N GLY A 6 14.94 -11.15 -27.67
CA GLY A 6 15.67 -10.74 -28.87
C GLY A 6 15.73 -9.23 -29.09
N LEU A 7 14.98 -8.44 -28.31
CA LEU A 7 14.91 -6.99 -28.45
C LEU A 7 16.13 -6.32 -27.78
N LYS A 8 17.03 -5.77 -28.59
CA LYS A 8 18.33 -5.22 -28.14
C LYS A 8 18.24 -3.92 -27.31
N HIS A 9 17.12 -3.20 -27.39
CA HIS A 9 16.93 -1.89 -26.75
C HIS A 9 15.78 -1.86 -25.73
N LEU A 10 15.31 -3.04 -25.31
CA LEU A 10 14.22 -3.15 -24.35
C LEU A 10 14.75 -2.88 -22.93
N ASN A 11 14.43 -1.70 -22.39
CA ASN A 11 14.96 -1.22 -21.11
C ASN A 11 13.92 -1.11 -19.99
N VAL A 12 12.62 -1.09 -20.34
CA VAL A 12 11.50 -0.99 -19.41
C VAL A 12 10.38 -1.90 -19.86
N LEU A 13 9.76 -2.58 -18.90
CA LEU A 13 8.59 -3.42 -19.14
C LEU A 13 7.46 -3.12 -18.14
N SER A 14 6.25 -3.14 -18.68
CA SER A 14 5.00 -3.11 -17.94
C SER A 14 4.20 -4.35 -18.31
N TRP A 15 3.69 -5.08 -17.33
CA TRP A 15 2.99 -6.34 -17.54
C TRP A 15 1.63 -6.35 -16.87
N SER A 16 0.69 -7.07 -17.49
CA SER A 16 -0.60 -7.39 -16.90
C SER A 16 -0.81 -8.90 -16.92
N PHE A 17 -1.13 -9.48 -15.76
CA PHE A 17 -1.29 -10.92 -15.59
C PHE A 17 -2.70 -11.26 -15.09
N GLY A 18 -3.44 -12.01 -15.91
CA GLY A 18 -4.77 -12.53 -15.55
C GLY A 18 -4.76 -13.83 -14.73
N SER A 19 -3.59 -14.31 -14.28
CA SER A 19 -3.48 -15.51 -13.45
C SER A 19 -2.15 -15.58 -12.68
N SER A 20 -2.16 -16.23 -11.51
CA SER A 20 -0.94 -16.52 -10.73
C SER A 20 0.06 -17.39 -11.50
N LEU A 21 -0.43 -18.36 -12.29
CA LEU A 21 0.41 -19.21 -13.13
C LEU A 21 1.14 -18.40 -14.22
N ALA A 22 0.52 -17.36 -14.77
CA ALA A 22 1.17 -16.50 -15.76
C ALA A 22 2.34 -15.73 -15.13
N VAL A 23 2.17 -15.21 -13.90
CA VAL A 23 3.26 -14.58 -13.13
C VAL A 23 4.40 -15.58 -12.91
N GLN A 24 4.11 -16.79 -12.44
CA GLN A 24 5.14 -17.83 -12.23
C GLN A 24 5.88 -18.21 -13.51
N LYS A 25 5.18 -18.29 -14.65
CA LYS A 25 5.82 -18.54 -15.96
C LYS A 25 6.71 -17.37 -16.37
N PHE A 26 6.30 -16.13 -16.08
CA PHE A 26 7.06 -14.93 -16.37
C PHE A 26 8.36 -14.83 -15.56
N LEU A 27 8.32 -15.21 -14.29
CA LEU A 27 9.48 -15.16 -13.39
C LEU A 27 10.65 -16.06 -13.83
N LYS A 28 10.41 -17.01 -14.75
CA LYS A 28 11.46 -17.85 -15.36
C LYS A 28 12.37 -17.08 -16.36
N TYR A 29 12.09 -15.81 -16.62
CA TYR A 29 12.81 -14.99 -17.60
C TYR A 29 13.56 -13.83 -16.90
N PRO A 30 14.72 -14.08 -16.25
CA PRO A 30 15.37 -13.10 -15.38
C PRO A 30 15.69 -11.77 -16.08
N LYS A 31 16.05 -11.79 -17.38
CA LYS A 31 16.28 -10.57 -18.17
C LYS A 31 15.03 -9.69 -18.30
N LEU A 32 13.84 -10.29 -18.38
CA LEU A 32 12.58 -9.53 -18.48
C LEU A 32 12.15 -9.06 -17.09
N VAL A 33 12.31 -9.91 -16.08
CA VAL A 33 12.04 -9.58 -14.66
C VAL A 33 12.90 -8.38 -14.23
N SER A 34 14.20 -8.37 -14.57
CA SER A 34 15.13 -7.31 -14.16
C SER A 34 14.81 -5.95 -14.76
N ILE A 35 14.07 -5.86 -15.87
CA ILE A 35 13.70 -4.57 -16.50
C ILE A 35 12.23 -4.21 -16.29
N THR A 36 11.49 -5.00 -15.52
CA THR A 36 10.07 -4.76 -15.27
C THR A 36 9.89 -3.72 -14.16
N GLN A 37 9.17 -2.66 -14.49
CA GLN A 37 8.89 -1.53 -13.58
C GLN A 37 7.44 -1.49 -13.12
N PHE A 38 6.52 -2.05 -13.89
CA PHE A 38 5.10 -2.09 -13.55
C PHE A 38 4.54 -3.51 -13.69
N VAL A 39 3.79 -3.95 -12.68
CA VAL A 39 3.03 -5.20 -12.72
C VAL A 39 1.60 -4.93 -12.29
N LEU A 40 0.65 -5.25 -13.16
CA LEU A 40 -0.76 -5.43 -12.84
C LEU A 40 -1.05 -6.92 -12.73
N VAL A 41 -1.63 -7.36 -11.61
CA VAL A 41 -2.24 -8.69 -11.49
C VAL A 41 -3.73 -8.47 -11.34
N TYR A 42 -4.53 -9.14 -12.17
CA TYR A 42 -5.98 -8.94 -12.18
C TYR A 42 -6.75 -10.27 -12.28
N HIS A 43 -7.96 -10.33 -11.72
CA HIS A 43 -8.90 -11.46 -11.79
C HIS A 43 -8.37 -12.82 -11.28
N CYS A 44 -7.38 -12.85 -10.39
CA CYS A 44 -6.91 -14.08 -9.75
C CYS A 44 -7.76 -14.45 -8.52
N LYS A 45 -8.97 -14.97 -8.74
CA LYS A 45 -9.88 -15.37 -7.64
C LYS A 45 -9.83 -16.85 -7.25
N SER A 46 -9.45 -17.73 -8.19
CA SER A 46 -9.57 -19.18 -8.03
C SER A 46 -8.55 -19.77 -7.07
N ALA A 47 -7.30 -19.31 -7.12
CA ALA A 47 -6.22 -19.71 -6.23
C ALA A 47 -5.62 -18.47 -5.55
N PRO A 48 -5.23 -18.56 -4.26
CA PRO A 48 -4.52 -17.50 -3.58
C PRO A 48 -3.27 -17.08 -4.35
N PHE A 49 -3.07 -15.77 -4.51
CA PHE A 49 -1.89 -15.21 -5.14
C PHE A 49 -0.81 -14.95 -4.09
N ASN A 50 0.33 -15.63 -4.22
CA ASN A 50 1.47 -15.39 -3.34
C ASN A 50 2.28 -14.18 -3.82
N LEU A 51 2.28 -13.12 -3.01
CA LEU A 51 2.97 -11.86 -3.31
C LEU A 51 4.51 -11.97 -3.26
N LEU A 52 5.05 -12.93 -2.49
CA LEU A 52 6.50 -13.11 -2.33
C LEU A 52 7.22 -13.35 -3.66
N HIS A 53 6.51 -13.89 -4.64
CA HIS A 53 7.00 -14.06 -6.01
C HIS A 53 7.50 -12.75 -6.66
N LEU A 54 6.96 -11.60 -6.23
CA LEU A 54 7.32 -10.28 -6.75
C LEU A 54 8.27 -9.50 -5.84
N ALA A 55 8.50 -9.99 -4.60
CA ALA A 55 9.22 -9.25 -3.57
C ALA A 55 10.64 -8.87 -3.96
N TYR A 56 11.35 -9.72 -4.71
CA TYR A 56 12.76 -9.52 -5.04
C TYR A 56 12.99 -8.96 -6.45
N MET A 57 11.96 -8.36 -7.07
CA MET A 57 12.12 -7.68 -8.35
C MET A 57 12.84 -6.35 -8.17
N GLU A 58 14.09 -6.28 -8.60
CA GLU A 58 14.99 -5.15 -8.32
C GLU A 58 14.52 -3.80 -8.87
N ASN A 59 13.67 -3.78 -9.91
CA ASN A 59 13.24 -2.56 -10.59
C ASN A 59 11.72 -2.37 -10.58
N LEU A 60 10.96 -3.19 -9.84
CA LEU A 60 9.52 -3.04 -9.74
C LEU A 60 9.17 -1.79 -8.93
N GLN A 61 8.64 -0.77 -9.60
CA GLN A 61 8.28 0.54 -9.03
C GLN A 61 6.80 0.62 -8.70
N GLU A 62 5.96 0.01 -9.53
CA GLU A 62 4.52 0.10 -9.45
C GLU A 62 3.87 -1.29 -9.45
N LEU A 63 3.00 -1.53 -8.47
CA LEU A 63 2.24 -2.76 -8.34
C LEU A 63 0.75 -2.47 -8.21
N ASP A 64 -0.02 -3.00 -9.15
CA ASP A 64 -1.47 -2.95 -9.14
C ASP A 64 -2.04 -4.35 -8.91
N LEU A 65 -2.88 -4.51 -7.90
CA LEU A 65 -3.62 -5.73 -7.61
C LEU A 65 -5.11 -5.44 -7.73
N GLU A 66 -5.75 -6.03 -8.74
CA GLU A 66 -7.17 -5.86 -9.03
C GLU A 66 -7.93 -7.17 -8.89
N ASP A 67 -8.96 -7.20 -8.06
CA ASP A 67 -9.88 -8.34 -7.99
C ASP A 67 -9.16 -9.67 -7.65
N ILE A 68 -8.18 -9.58 -6.74
CA ILE A 68 -7.29 -10.69 -6.36
C ILE A 68 -7.73 -11.33 -5.04
N ASN A 69 -7.62 -12.65 -4.97
CA ASN A 69 -7.56 -13.39 -3.72
C ASN A 69 -6.10 -13.47 -3.26
N LEU A 70 -5.63 -12.53 -2.44
CA LEU A 70 -4.24 -12.50 -1.98
C LEU A 70 -4.02 -13.59 -0.94
N GLU A 71 -2.96 -14.38 -1.10
CA GLU A 71 -2.52 -15.30 -0.05
C GLU A 71 -2.03 -14.50 1.14
N GLU A 72 -2.47 -14.86 2.34
CA GLU A 72 -1.93 -14.28 3.55
C GLU A 72 -0.43 -14.52 3.61
N MET A 73 0.34 -13.45 3.77
CA MET A 73 1.79 -13.52 3.84
C MET A 73 2.19 -14.13 5.18
N LYS A 74 2.35 -15.45 5.21
CA LYS A 74 2.91 -16.18 6.35
C LYS A 74 4.42 -16.23 6.22
N ILE A 75 5.12 -15.60 7.15
CA ILE A 75 6.58 -15.60 7.17
C ILE A 75 7.02 -16.49 8.33
N ASP A 76 7.22 -17.76 8.03
CA ASP A 76 7.44 -18.81 9.03
C ASP A 76 8.89 -18.83 9.59
N SER A 77 9.75 -17.91 9.14
CA SER A 77 11.12 -17.82 9.64
C SER A 77 11.59 -16.38 9.81
N THR A 78 12.28 -16.15 10.93
CA THR A 78 12.95 -14.88 11.25
C THR A 78 13.91 -14.44 10.14
N GLU A 79 14.59 -15.39 9.48
CA GLU A 79 15.54 -15.10 8.41
C GLU A 79 14.86 -14.58 7.14
N GLU A 80 13.68 -15.11 6.78
CA GLU A 80 12.91 -14.58 5.66
C GLU A 80 12.36 -13.17 5.97
N VAL A 81 11.91 -12.91 7.20
CA VAL A 81 11.53 -11.55 7.64
C VAL A 81 12.70 -10.60 7.49
N LYS A 82 13.88 -10.95 8.00
CA LYS A 82 15.10 -10.13 7.88
C LYS A 82 15.43 -9.85 6.42
N LYS A 83 15.38 -10.88 5.56
CA LYS A 83 15.68 -10.75 4.13
C LYS A 83 14.68 -9.86 3.41
N LEU A 84 13.39 -10.01 3.68
CA LEU A 84 12.33 -9.14 3.15
C LEU A 84 12.52 -7.70 3.62
N PHE A 85 12.84 -7.50 4.89
CA PHE A 85 13.08 -6.17 5.43
C PHE A 85 14.31 -5.49 4.79
N GLN A 86 15.37 -6.25 4.53
CA GLN A 86 16.61 -5.73 3.92
C GLN A 86 16.51 -5.49 2.41
N SER A 87 15.74 -6.31 1.69
CA SER A 87 15.82 -6.36 0.22
C SER A 87 14.49 -6.58 -0.50
N GLY A 88 13.42 -6.93 0.22
CA GLY A 88 12.09 -7.08 -0.34
C GLY A 88 11.51 -5.74 -0.74
N PHE A 89 10.83 -5.72 -1.88
CA PHE A 89 10.12 -4.57 -2.45
C PHE A 89 10.94 -3.27 -2.48
N ARG A 90 12.27 -3.36 -2.56
CA ARG A 90 13.19 -2.23 -2.32
C ARG A 90 13.02 -1.04 -3.27
N SER A 91 12.40 -1.27 -4.42
CA SER A 91 12.18 -0.27 -5.48
C SER A 91 10.71 0.12 -5.62
N LEU A 92 9.81 -0.50 -4.87
CA LEU A 92 8.37 -0.31 -4.99
C LEU A 92 7.98 0.99 -4.30
N ASP A 93 7.45 1.95 -5.06
CA ASP A 93 7.03 3.25 -4.55
C ASP A 93 5.55 3.56 -4.80
N ARG A 94 4.87 2.80 -5.65
CA ARG A 94 3.43 2.88 -5.89
C ARG A 94 2.75 1.53 -5.72
N VAL A 95 1.69 1.53 -4.92
CA VAL A 95 0.81 0.37 -4.74
C VAL A 95 -0.65 0.79 -4.95
N VAL A 96 -1.34 0.08 -5.84
CA VAL A 96 -2.79 0.20 -6.04
C VAL A 96 -3.46 -1.13 -5.75
N ILE A 97 -4.42 -1.14 -4.83
CA ILE A 97 -5.26 -2.29 -4.51
C ILE A 97 -6.69 -1.93 -4.86
N SER A 98 -7.32 -2.71 -5.73
CA SER A 98 -8.69 -2.45 -6.18
C SER A 98 -9.55 -3.71 -6.18
N SER A 99 -10.79 -3.60 -5.72
CA SER A 99 -11.80 -4.68 -5.77
C SER A 99 -11.39 -6.00 -5.08
N CYS A 100 -10.36 -6.00 -4.24
CA CYS A 100 -9.90 -7.17 -3.48
C CYS A 100 -10.77 -7.38 -2.23
N LYS A 101 -11.99 -7.89 -2.41
CA LYS A 101 -13.02 -7.91 -1.35
C LYS A 101 -12.70 -8.77 -0.15
N LYS A 102 -11.96 -9.88 -0.31
CA LYS A 102 -11.61 -10.84 0.76
C LYS A 102 -10.33 -10.47 1.53
N MET A 103 -9.63 -9.43 1.09
CA MET A 103 -8.37 -9.01 1.67
C MET A 103 -8.60 -8.37 3.04
N LYS A 104 -7.88 -8.85 4.06
CA LYS A 104 -8.04 -8.42 5.45
C LYS A 104 -7.14 -7.26 5.86
N ASP A 105 -5.91 -7.24 5.36
CA ASP A 105 -4.89 -6.24 5.65
C ASP A 105 -3.83 -6.21 4.54
N LEU A 106 -2.90 -5.25 4.64
CA LEU A 106 -1.74 -5.04 3.78
C LEU A 106 -0.46 -4.95 4.62
N THR A 107 -0.34 -5.76 5.68
CA THR A 107 0.80 -5.69 6.61
C THR A 107 2.14 -5.91 5.91
N TRP A 108 2.17 -6.57 4.76
CA TRP A 108 3.38 -6.69 3.93
C TRP A 108 3.97 -5.35 3.47
N LEU A 109 3.20 -4.26 3.49
CA LEU A 109 3.69 -2.91 3.18
C LEU A 109 4.78 -2.45 4.14
N VAL A 110 4.94 -3.06 5.31
CA VAL A 110 6.05 -2.77 6.23
C VAL A 110 7.42 -3.13 5.67
N PHE A 111 7.47 -3.97 4.62
CA PHE A 111 8.68 -4.29 3.88
C PHE A 111 8.96 -3.28 2.75
N VAL A 112 8.04 -2.36 2.45
CA VAL A 112 8.15 -1.39 1.36
C VAL A 112 8.74 -0.08 1.85
N GLN A 113 10.07 0.04 1.81
CA GLN A 113 10.83 1.14 2.45
C GLN A 113 10.65 2.52 1.79
N ILE A 114 10.24 2.56 0.51
CA ILE A 114 10.18 3.79 -0.28
C ILE A 114 8.78 4.10 -0.82
N LEU A 115 7.73 3.54 -0.19
CA LEU A 115 6.35 3.75 -0.62
C LEU A 115 6.00 5.24 -0.63
N LYS A 116 5.72 5.79 -1.82
CA LYS A 116 5.27 7.17 -2.03
C LYS A 116 3.76 7.26 -2.21
N GLN A 117 3.15 6.28 -2.85
CA GLN A 117 1.75 6.33 -3.25
C GLN A 117 1.02 5.03 -2.91
N LEU A 118 0.00 5.15 -2.06
CA LEU A 118 -0.88 4.03 -1.71
C LEU A 118 -2.32 4.39 -2.09
N ARG A 119 -2.93 3.54 -2.92
CA ARG A 119 -4.34 3.67 -3.30
C ARG A 119 -5.10 2.38 -3.04
N ILE A 120 -6.19 2.47 -2.29
CA ILE A 120 -7.06 1.34 -1.94
C ILE A 120 -8.49 1.68 -2.35
N VAL A 121 -9.12 0.80 -3.12
CA VAL A 121 -10.42 1.07 -3.75
C VAL A 121 -11.30 -0.18 -3.68
N PHE A 122 -12.53 -0.08 -3.16
CA PHE A 122 -13.49 -1.19 -3.10
C PHE A 122 -12.98 -2.45 -2.37
N CYS A 123 -12.15 -2.29 -1.33
CA CYS A 123 -11.70 -3.37 -0.44
C CYS A 123 -12.60 -3.42 0.81
N THR A 124 -13.70 -4.16 0.74
CA THR A 124 -14.79 -4.04 1.72
C THR A 124 -14.61 -4.84 3.01
N GLU A 125 -13.81 -5.92 3.04
CA GLU A 125 -13.56 -6.69 4.27
C GLU A 125 -12.31 -6.27 5.04
N MET A 126 -11.55 -5.30 4.51
CA MET A 126 -10.36 -4.78 5.18
C MET A 126 -10.79 -3.87 6.34
N GLU A 127 -10.32 -4.18 7.56
CA GLU A 127 -10.61 -3.39 8.76
C GLU A 127 -9.47 -2.45 9.13
N GLU A 128 -8.24 -2.87 8.86
CA GLU A 128 -7.02 -2.10 9.06
C GLU A 128 -6.06 -2.31 7.87
N ILE A 129 -5.28 -1.28 7.50
CA ILE A 129 -4.28 -1.42 6.43
C ILE A 129 -3.07 -2.18 6.96
N ILE A 130 -2.57 -1.83 8.15
CA ILE A 130 -1.46 -2.52 8.81
C ILE A 130 -1.99 -3.17 10.07
N SER A 131 -1.87 -4.50 10.16
CA SER A 131 -2.37 -5.24 11.31
C SER A 131 -1.40 -5.20 12.47
N VAL A 132 -1.86 -4.72 13.63
CA VAL A 132 -1.03 -4.65 14.85
C VAL A 132 -0.65 -6.04 15.33
N ASP A 133 -1.59 -6.99 15.28
CA ASP A 133 -1.36 -8.34 15.76
C ASP A 133 -0.24 -9.01 14.94
N LYS A 134 -0.31 -8.90 13.61
CA LYS A 134 0.74 -9.40 12.70
C LYS A 134 2.06 -8.65 12.81
N LEU A 135 2.00 -7.35 13.12
CA LEU A 135 3.19 -6.53 13.29
C LEU A 135 3.96 -6.91 14.56
N ARG A 136 3.26 -7.27 15.65
CA ARG A 136 3.90 -7.71 16.90
C ARG A 136 4.83 -8.90 16.66
N ASP A 137 4.38 -9.87 15.86
CA ASP A 137 5.12 -11.09 15.54
C ASP A 137 6.47 -10.82 14.84
N ILE A 138 6.59 -9.69 14.11
CA ILE A 138 7.82 -9.31 13.39
C ILE A 138 8.55 -8.11 13.99
N SER A 139 7.97 -7.45 15.01
CA SER A 139 8.47 -6.19 15.59
C SER A 139 9.85 -6.31 16.23
N GLU A 140 10.18 -7.46 16.82
CA GLU A 140 11.51 -7.76 17.38
C GLU A 140 12.61 -7.77 16.30
N ILE A 141 12.23 -8.03 15.05
CA ILE A 141 13.14 -8.18 13.92
C ILE A 141 13.33 -6.84 13.19
N ILE A 142 12.24 -6.14 12.91
CA ILE A 142 12.25 -4.90 12.12
C ILE A 142 12.49 -3.64 12.97
N GLY A 143 12.40 -3.77 14.31
CA GLY A 143 12.48 -2.67 15.26
C GLY A 143 11.12 -2.04 15.52
N SER A 144 10.80 -1.83 16.80
CA SER A 144 9.51 -1.30 17.27
C SER A 144 9.22 0.14 16.83
N GLU A 145 10.24 0.91 16.45
CA GLU A 145 10.11 2.31 16.00
C GLU A 145 10.13 2.46 14.46
N HIS A 146 10.01 1.36 13.72
CA HIS A 146 10.08 1.41 12.26
C HIS A 146 8.90 2.19 11.65
N ASN A 147 9.20 3.30 10.99
CA ASN A 147 8.22 4.12 10.29
C ASN A 147 8.12 3.72 8.81
N PHE A 148 7.30 2.71 8.53
CA PHE A 148 7.07 2.16 7.19
C PHE A 148 6.38 3.12 6.19
N PHE A 149 5.86 4.27 6.64
CA PHE A 149 5.25 5.28 5.76
C PHE A 149 6.03 6.61 5.73
N ALA A 150 7.30 6.62 6.15
CA ALA A 150 8.13 7.83 6.16
C ALA A 150 8.25 8.53 4.79
N GLN A 151 8.20 7.77 3.68
CA GLN A 151 8.26 8.30 2.31
C GLN A 151 6.90 8.56 1.67
N LEU A 152 5.80 8.28 2.38
CA LEU A 152 4.45 8.35 1.81
C LEU A 152 4.09 9.80 1.49
N GLU A 153 3.79 10.06 0.21
CA GLU A 153 3.40 11.37 -0.30
C GLU A 153 1.89 11.47 -0.49
N SER A 154 1.23 10.37 -0.88
CA SER A 154 -0.21 10.36 -1.12
C SER A 154 -0.87 9.07 -0.69
N LEU A 155 -1.93 9.21 0.10
CA LEU A 155 -2.82 8.12 0.52
C LEU A 155 -4.21 8.35 -0.06
N THR A 156 -4.75 7.36 -0.77
CA THR A 156 -6.12 7.41 -1.31
C THR A 156 -6.88 6.16 -0.89
N ILE A 157 -8.00 6.33 -0.20
CA ILE A 157 -8.84 5.22 0.25
C ILE A 157 -10.27 5.53 -0.20
N LYS A 158 -10.85 4.64 -1.00
CA LYS A 158 -12.22 4.81 -1.50
C LYS A 158 -13.05 3.54 -1.32
N TRP A 159 -14.28 3.73 -0.86
CA TRP A 159 -15.28 2.66 -0.69
C TRP A 159 -14.81 1.51 0.22
N GLY A 160 -14.02 1.83 1.26
CA GLY A 160 -13.56 0.90 2.29
C GLY A 160 -14.56 0.83 3.45
N ARG A 161 -15.69 0.17 3.25
CA ARG A 161 -16.85 0.24 4.17
C ARG A 161 -16.56 -0.21 5.61
N ASN A 162 -15.67 -1.20 5.79
CA ASN A 162 -15.30 -1.73 7.09
C ASN A 162 -13.96 -1.20 7.61
N LEU A 163 -13.27 -0.33 6.84
CA LEU A 163 -11.96 0.17 7.22
C LEU A 163 -12.10 1.14 8.40
N LYS A 164 -11.53 0.78 9.54
CA LYS A 164 -11.59 1.53 10.80
C LYS A 164 -10.34 2.37 11.03
N SER A 165 -9.19 1.87 10.59
CA SER A 165 -7.90 2.55 10.76
C SER A 165 -6.96 2.24 9.60
N VAL A 166 -6.00 3.13 9.35
CA VAL A 166 -4.83 2.81 8.50
C VAL A 166 -3.82 2.04 9.34
N TYR A 167 -3.48 2.63 10.49
CA TYR A 167 -2.67 2.06 11.54
C TYR A 167 -3.12 2.75 12.84
N PRO A 168 -3.33 2.03 13.96
CA PRO A 168 -3.95 2.61 15.15
C PRO A 168 -3.08 3.61 15.89
N ASN A 169 -1.76 3.54 15.74
CA ASN A 169 -0.85 4.53 16.33
C ASN A 169 -0.54 5.62 15.30
N PRO A 170 -0.39 6.89 15.72
CA PRO A 170 0.03 7.95 14.82
C PRO A 170 1.46 7.70 14.30
N LEU A 171 1.71 8.02 13.03
CA LEU A 171 3.03 7.94 12.41
C LEU A 171 3.52 9.34 12.00
N PRO A 172 4.83 9.63 12.09
CA PRO A 172 5.40 10.79 11.44
C PRO A 172 5.34 10.62 9.93
N LEU A 173 4.65 11.49 9.19
CA LEU A 173 4.57 11.40 7.72
C LEU A 173 5.21 12.63 7.07
N PRO A 174 6.56 12.77 7.10
CA PRO A 174 7.25 14.01 6.73
C PRO A 174 7.19 14.36 5.24
N LYS A 175 6.85 13.39 4.37
CA LYS A 175 6.72 13.59 2.92
C LYS A 175 5.27 13.74 2.45
N LEU A 176 4.30 13.64 3.35
CA LEU A 176 2.89 13.63 3.02
C LEU A 176 2.48 14.95 2.35
N LYS A 177 1.75 14.82 1.25
CA LYS A 177 1.21 15.94 0.47
C LYS A 177 -0.30 15.86 0.38
N LYS A 178 -0.86 14.64 0.31
CA LYS A 178 -2.29 14.44 0.08
C LYS A 178 -2.85 13.21 0.81
N ILE A 179 -4.01 13.36 1.43
CA ILE A 179 -4.89 12.26 1.85
C ILE A 179 -6.24 12.46 1.14
N GLN A 180 -6.78 11.39 0.56
CA GLN A 180 -8.12 11.38 0.00
C GLN A 180 -8.90 10.20 0.58
N VAL A 181 -10.03 10.47 1.24
CA VAL A 181 -10.91 9.46 1.82
C VAL A 181 -12.33 9.65 1.29
N ARG A 182 -12.96 8.58 0.79
CA ARG A 182 -14.35 8.65 0.30
C ARG A 182 -15.08 7.33 0.49
N GLY A 183 -16.34 7.34 0.93
CA GLY A 183 -17.13 6.13 1.13
C GLY A 183 -16.53 5.20 2.19
N CYS A 184 -15.90 5.76 3.22
CA CYS A 184 -15.25 5.03 4.32
C CYS A 184 -15.85 5.43 5.69
N PRO A 185 -17.12 5.09 5.96
CA PRO A 185 -17.86 5.60 7.12
C PRO A 185 -17.28 5.18 8.49
N GLN A 186 -16.48 4.11 8.53
CA GLN A 186 -15.84 3.63 9.76
C GLN A 186 -14.44 4.21 9.98
N LEU A 187 -13.84 4.87 8.98
CA LEU A 187 -12.47 5.37 9.06
C LEU A 187 -12.47 6.71 9.80
N LYS A 188 -12.51 6.66 11.14
CA LYS A 188 -12.60 7.85 11.98
C LYS A 188 -11.25 8.38 12.45
N LYS A 189 -10.15 7.70 12.12
CA LYS A 189 -8.80 8.09 12.53
C LYS A 189 -7.83 7.97 11.35
N LEU A 190 -6.94 8.95 11.24
CA LEU A 190 -5.83 8.95 10.29
C LEU A 190 -4.51 8.74 11.05
N PRO A 191 -3.49 8.08 10.45
CA PRO A 191 -2.22 7.80 11.10
C PRO A 191 -1.29 9.03 11.07
N VAL A 192 -1.83 10.23 11.31
CA VAL A 192 -1.11 11.51 11.26
C VAL A 192 -0.97 12.09 12.66
N ASN A 193 0.12 12.83 12.88
CA ASN A 193 0.29 13.70 14.03
C ASN A 193 0.77 15.09 13.60
N SER A 194 0.80 16.03 14.54
CA SER A 194 1.24 17.42 14.35
C SER A 194 2.64 17.54 13.71
N SER A 195 3.51 16.53 13.84
CA SER A 195 4.84 16.55 13.22
C SER A 195 4.84 16.41 11.70
N SER A 196 3.74 15.93 11.12
CA SER A 196 3.61 15.69 9.67
C SER A 196 3.44 16.97 8.84
N VAL A 197 3.18 18.12 9.48
CA VAL A 197 2.88 19.41 8.81
C VAL A 197 4.07 20.38 8.87
N LYS A 198 5.19 20.01 9.50
CA LYS A 198 6.28 20.92 9.91
C LYS A 198 6.86 21.83 8.81
N GLU A 199 6.69 21.52 7.52
CA GLU A 199 7.27 22.31 6.42
C GLU A 199 6.35 22.53 5.20
N ARG A 200 5.14 21.92 5.14
CA ARG A 200 4.34 21.85 3.90
C ARG A 200 2.84 21.84 4.18
N ARG A 201 2.05 22.41 3.27
CA ARG A 201 0.59 22.24 3.28
C ARG A 201 0.26 20.81 2.84
N VAL A 202 -0.38 20.05 3.73
CA VAL A 202 -0.97 18.74 3.41
C VAL A 202 -2.43 18.96 3.03
N VAL A 203 -2.84 18.43 1.89
CA VAL A 203 -4.23 18.48 1.45
C VAL A 203 -4.98 17.25 1.97
N ILE A 204 -6.08 17.44 2.70
CA ILE A 204 -6.98 16.34 3.08
C ILE A 204 -8.32 16.55 2.37
N GLU A 205 -8.71 15.55 1.59
CA GLU A 205 -9.96 15.55 0.83
C GLU A 205 -10.88 14.44 1.32
N GLY A 206 -12.15 14.77 1.53
CA GLY A 206 -13.16 13.78 1.82
C GLY A 206 -14.58 14.35 1.87
N GLU A 207 -15.52 13.47 2.21
CA GLU A 207 -16.93 13.81 2.42
C GLU A 207 -17.05 14.72 3.65
N LYS A 208 -18.02 15.65 3.63
CA LYS A 208 -18.22 16.62 4.70
C LYS A 208 -18.55 15.93 6.03
N GLU A 209 -19.47 14.98 6.00
CA GLU A 209 -19.91 14.22 7.18
C GLU A 209 -18.74 13.43 7.77
N TRP A 210 -17.91 12.83 6.92
CA TRP A 210 -16.71 12.12 7.35
C TRP A 210 -15.71 13.05 8.04
N TRP A 211 -15.49 14.26 7.50
CA TRP A 211 -14.60 15.25 8.08
C TRP A 211 -15.06 15.72 9.47
N GLU A 212 -16.36 15.95 9.63
CA GLU A 212 -16.97 16.38 10.91
C GLU A 212 -16.87 15.30 11.99
N GLU A 213 -16.90 14.01 11.62
CA GLU A 213 -16.75 12.88 12.54
C GLU A 213 -15.30 12.45 12.79
N LEU A 214 -14.32 13.09 12.14
CA LEU A 214 -12.92 12.68 12.22
C LEU A 214 -12.34 12.94 13.62
N GLN A 215 -11.78 11.89 14.22
CA GLN A 215 -11.14 11.91 15.53
C GLN A 215 -9.64 12.15 15.37
N TRP A 216 -9.18 13.29 15.87
CA TRP A 216 -7.78 13.68 15.89
C TRP A 216 -7.07 13.14 17.14
N GLU A 217 -5.76 12.89 17.02
CA GLU A 217 -4.93 12.47 18.16
C GLU A 217 -4.92 13.51 19.28
N ASP A 218 -4.72 14.78 18.91
CA ASP A 218 -4.69 15.91 19.83
C ASP A 218 -5.13 17.21 19.11
N GLN A 219 -5.37 18.26 19.89
CA GLN A 219 -5.77 19.57 19.36
C GLN A 219 -4.70 20.18 18.44
N ALA A 220 -3.43 19.88 18.69
CA ALA A 220 -2.32 20.40 17.88
C ALA A 220 -2.36 19.83 16.46
N THR A 221 -2.67 18.54 16.33
CA THR A 221 -2.82 17.83 15.07
C THR A 221 -4.05 18.35 14.32
N GLN A 222 -5.20 18.47 14.99
CA GLN A 222 -6.41 19.05 14.38
C GLN A 222 -6.13 20.46 13.81
N ASN A 223 -5.50 21.32 14.61
CA ASN A 223 -5.16 22.68 14.19
C ASN A 223 -4.20 22.69 13.00
N ALA A 224 -3.21 21.80 12.98
CA ALA A 224 -2.23 21.69 11.89
C ALA A 224 -2.88 21.34 10.54
N PHE A 225 -3.94 20.52 10.53
CA PHE A 225 -4.61 20.07 9.30
C PHE A 225 -5.86 20.88 8.92
N SER A 226 -6.36 21.75 9.81
CA SER A 226 -7.55 22.58 9.58
C SER A 226 -7.49 23.48 8.33
N SER A 227 -6.30 23.88 7.88
CA SER A 227 -6.11 24.82 6.76
C SER A 227 -5.93 24.15 5.38
N GLY A 228 -5.84 22.82 5.34
CA GLY A 228 -5.54 22.04 4.14
C GLY A 228 -6.72 21.27 3.56
N VAL A 229 -7.95 21.63 3.91
CA VAL A 229 -9.13 20.81 3.61
C VAL A 229 -9.75 21.18 2.28
N VAL A 230 -10.06 20.18 1.46
CA VAL A 230 -10.93 20.35 0.28
C VAL A 230 -12.07 19.34 0.41
N LEU A 231 -13.28 19.83 0.67
CA LEU A 231 -14.47 19.00 0.67
C LEU A 231 -14.81 18.64 -0.78
N GLY A 232 -14.88 17.35 -1.07
CA GLY A 232 -15.27 16.89 -2.40
C GLY A 232 -16.78 16.83 -2.50
N ASP A 233 -17.37 17.63 -3.40
CA ASP A 233 -18.81 17.59 -3.65
C ASP A 233 -19.25 16.24 -4.24
N ASP A 234 -20.45 15.83 -3.84
CA ASP A 234 -21.15 14.61 -4.20
C ASP A 234 -21.26 14.41 -5.72
N PHE A 235 -20.84 13.24 -6.20
CA PHE A 235 -21.35 12.65 -7.43
C PHE A 235 -21.50 11.14 -7.27
N HIS A 236 -22.77 10.70 -7.32
CA HIS A 236 -23.32 9.34 -7.23
C HIS A 236 -22.39 8.17 -7.63
#